data_AF-A0A3C0VPT8-F1
#
_entry.id   AF-A0A3C0VPT8-F1
#
_cell.length_a   1.000
_cell.length_b   1.000
_cell.length_c   1.000
_cell.angle_alpha   90.00
_cell.angle_beta   90.00
_cell.angle_gamma   90.00
#
_symmetry.space_group_name_H-M   'P 1'
#
loop_
_entity.id
_entity.type
_entity.pdbx_description
1 polymer ?
#
loop_
_entity_poly.entity_id
_entity_poly.type
_entity_poly.pdbx_seq_one_letter_code
_entity_poly.pdbx_strand_id
1 'polypeptide(L)' 'MGIGGIGMSGIAEIMHNLGYQVQGSDVSENANVQRLSTMGIKIFKGHDASNMSDVALLVISSAIKTD' A
#
# COMPACT_ATOMS: atom_id res chain seq x y z
N MET A 1 4.48 0.83 -2.36
CA MET A 1 4.20 2.28 -2.45
C MET A 1 3.17 2.54 -3.54
N GLY A 2 2.26 3.49 -3.32
CA GLY A 2 1.14 3.76 -4.24
C GLY A 2 -0.01 2.77 -4.08
N ILE A 3 -0.32 2.37 -2.84
CA ILE A 3 -1.30 1.31 -2.55
C ILE A 3 -2.73 1.67 -2.95
N GLY A 4 -3.05 2.97 -3.06
CA GLY A 4 -4.35 3.48 -3.49
C GLY A 4 -4.61 3.36 -4.99
N GLY A 5 -3.61 2.97 -5.79
CA GLY A 5 -3.79 2.73 -7.23
C GLY A 5 -4.71 1.53 -7.53
N ILE A 6 -5.38 1.55 -8.68
CA ILE A 6 -6.36 0.51 -9.07
C ILE A 6 -5.74 -0.89 -9.04
N GLY A 7 -4.53 -1.07 -9.60
CA GLY A 7 -3.86 -2.38 -9.58
C GLY A 7 -3.29 -2.74 -8.22
N MET A 8 -2.63 -1.78 -7.56
CA MET A 8 -1.94 -2.04 -6.29
C MET A 8 -2.91 -2.35 -5.15
N SER A 9 -4.09 -1.72 -5.14
CA SER A 9 -5.11 -1.98 -4.13
C SER A 9 -5.68 -3.39 -4.22
N GLY A 10 -5.91 -3.90 -5.44
CA GLY A 10 -6.37 -5.28 -5.65
C GLY A 10 -5.35 -6.31 -5.18
N ILE A 11 -4.06 -6.11 -5.50
CA ILE A 11 -2.99 -7.01 -5.04
C ILE A 11 -2.90 -6.99 -3.51
N ALA A 12 -2.93 -5.80 -2.90
CA ALA A 12 -2.84 -5.66 -1.44
C ALA A 12 -3.99 -6.39 -0.72
N GLU A 13 -5.21 -6.28 -1.24
CA GLU A 13 -6.38 -6.99 -0.72
C GLU A 13 -6.25 -8.51 -0.84
N ILE A 14 -5.83 -9.02 -2.00
CA ILE A 14 -5.65 -10.48 -2.20
C ILE A 14 -4.61 -11.01 -1.21
N MET A 15 -3.47 -10.32 -1.08
CA MET A 15 -2.40 -10.73 -0.14
C MET A 15 -2.88 -10.72 1.31
N HIS A 16 -3.64 -9.70 1.71
CA HIS A 16 -4.24 -9.63 3.04
C HIS A 16 -5.21 -10.80 3.29
N ASN A 17 -6.09 -11.08 2.33
CA ASN A 17 -7.05 -12.19 2.42
C ASN A 17 -6.38 -13.57 2.45
N LEU A 18 -5.18 -13.69 1.87
CA LEU A 18 -4.34 -14.90 1.95
C LEU A 18 -3.58 -15.03 3.27
N GLY A 19 -3.76 -14.09 4.21
CA GLY A 19 -3.14 -14.11 5.53
C GLY A 19 -1.74 -13.48 5.60
N TYR A 20 -1.29 -12.80 4.54
CA TYR A 20 -0.03 -12.07 4.59
C TYR A 20 -0.17 -10.74 5.34
N GLN A 21 0.90 -10.34 6.02
CA GLN A 21 1.00 -9.01 6.58
C GLN A 21 1.26 -8.01 5.46
N VAL A 22 0.29 -7.13 5.22
CA VAL A 22 0.36 -6.11 4.18
C VAL A 22 0.42 -4.74 4.83
N GLN A 23 1.34 -3.90 4.35
CA GLN A 23 1.40 -2.49 4.65
C GLN A 23 1.66 -1.70 3.36
N GLY A 24 1.26 -0.43 3.34
CA GLY A 24 1.45 0.40 2.16
C GLY A 24 1.49 1.88 2.45
N SER A 25 1.76 2.66 1.42
CA SER A 25 1.75 4.12 1.49
C SER A 25 1.09 4.70 0.25
N ASP A 26 0.41 5.84 0.40
CA ASP A 26 -0.12 6.62 -0.71
C ASP A 26 -0.10 8.11 -0.39
N VAL A 27 0.03 8.94 -1.42
CA VAL A 27 -0.05 10.41 -1.29
C VAL A 27 -1.51 10.86 -1.20
N SER A 28 -2.40 10.15 -1.89
CA SER A 28 -3.82 10.46 -1.94
C SER A 28 -4.62 9.58 -0.98
N GLU A 29 -5.55 10.20 -0.26
CA GLU A 29 -6.54 9.48 0.53
C GLU A 29 -7.79 9.29 -0.33
N ASN A 30 -7.86 8.14 -0.99
CA ASN A 30 -8.92 7.81 -1.94
C ASN A 30 -9.77 6.62 -1.44
N ALA A 31 -10.83 6.28 -2.18
CA ALA A 31 -11.74 5.20 -1.80
C ALA A 31 -11.03 3.84 -1.61
N ASN A 32 -9.99 3.54 -2.40
CA ASN A 32 -9.22 2.31 -2.25
C ASN A 32 -8.41 2.31 -0.95
N VAL A 33 -7.76 3.43 -0.62
CA VAL A 33 -7.03 3.58 0.64
C VAL A 33 -7.95 3.40 1.83
N GLN A 34 -9.13 4.05 1.81
CA GLN A 34 -10.12 3.90 2.89
C GLN A 34 -10.58 2.45 3.03
N ARG A 35 -10.92 1.79 1.92
CA ARG A 35 -11.34 0.39 1.90
C ARG A 35 -10.30 -0.55 2.50
N LEU A 36 -9.04 -0.45 2.08
CA LEU A 36 -7.96 -1.26 2.61
C LEU A 36 -7.69 -0.95 4.09
N SER A 37 -7.79 0.32 4.50
CA SER A 37 -7.68 0.70 5.92
C SER A 37 -8.78 0.07 6.77
N THR A 38 -10.03 -0.03 6.27
CA THR A 38 -11.13 -0.70 6.98
C THR A 38 -10.95 -2.21 7.11
N MET A 39 -10.13 -2.82 6.25
CA MET A 39 -9.72 -4.23 6.36
C MET A 39 -8.61 -4.44 7.41
N GLY A 40 -8.11 -3.37 8.03
CA GLY A 40 -7.01 -3.44 9.00
C GLY A 40 -5.61 -3.44 8.38
N ILE A 41 -5.50 -3.12 7.08
CA ILE A 41 -4.20 -2.94 6.43
C ILE A 41 -3.59 -1.61 6.91
N LYS A 42 -2.34 -1.65 7.36
CA LYS A 42 -1.61 -0.46 7.81
C LYS A 42 -1.22 0.39 6.59
N ILE A 43 -1.78 1.60 6.50
CA ILE A 43 -1.48 2.53 5.41
C ILE A 43 -0.90 3.82 5.96
N PHE A 44 0.22 4.24 5.39
CA PHE A 44 0.89 5.49 5.71
C PHE A 44 0.56 6.57 4.68
N LYS A 45 0.39 7.81 5.14
CA LYS A 45 0.16 8.96 4.27
C LYS A 45 1.51 9.54 3.82
N GLY A 46 1.66 9.75 2.52
CA GLY A 46 2.91 10.22 1.92
C GLY A 46 3.94 9.11 1.73
N HIS A 47 5.01 9.43 1.01
CA HIS A 47 6.12 8.53 0.77
C HIS A 47 7.27 8.89 1.71
N ASP A 48 7.48 8.05 2.71
CA ASP A 48 8.60 8.17 3.65
C ASP A 48 9.30 6.82 3.74
N ALA A 49 10.63 6.82 3.68
CA ALA A 49 11.43 5.61 3.76
C ALA A 49 11.25 4.87 5.10
N SER A 50 10.96 5.60 6.18
CA SER A 50 10.68 5.02 7.50
C SER A 50 9.41 4.16 7.51
N ASN A 51 8.49 4.37 6.57
CA ASN A 51 7.27 3.55 6.43
C ASN A 51 7.55 2.17 5.79
N MET A 52 8.78 1.94 5.33
CA MET A 52 9.21 0.74 4.62
C MET A 52 10.23 -0.08 5.42
N SER A 53 10.35 0.15 6.74
CA SER A 53 11.13 -0.72 7.61
C SER A 53 10.50 -2.12 7.69
N ASP A 54 11.35 -3.15 7.72
CA ASP A 54 10.98 -4.56 7.91
C ASP A 54 10.07 -5.19 6.85
N VAL A 55 10.12 -4.69 5.61
CA VAL A 55 9.33 -5.25 4.50
C VAL A 55 10.16 -6.27 3.71
N ALA A 56 9.65 -7.49 3.57
CA ALA A 56 10.32 -8.55 2.80
C ALA A 56 10.27 -8.33 1.27
N LEU A 57 9.23 -7.64 0.79
CA LEU A 57 9.02 -7.35 -0.63
C LEU A 57 8.39 -5.97 -0.81
N LEU A 58 9.04 -5.11 -1.58
CA LEU A 58 8.49 -3.81 -1.97
C LEU A 58 7.90 -3.88 -3.38
N VAL A 59 6.61 -3.59 -3.51
CA VAL A 59 5.93 -3.45 -4.80
C VAL A 59 5.57 -1.97 -5.02
N ILE A 60 5.93 -1.45 -6.19
CA ILE A 60 5.66 -0.07 -6.59
C ILE A 60 4.99 -0.06 -7.96
N SER A 61 4.03 0.84 -8.15
CA SER A 61 3.46 1.13 -9.47
C SER A 61 4.50 1.86 -10.32
N SER A 62 4.47 1.67 -11.64
CA SER A 62 5.27 2.45 -12.59
C SER A 62 4.99 3.96 -12.55
N ALA A 63 3.86 4.37 -11.94
CA ALA A 63 3.51 5.76 -11.72
C ALA A 63 4.27 6.43 -10.55
N ILE A 64 5.01 5.66 -9.74
CA ILE A 64 5.81 6.19 -8.64
C ILE A 64 7.17 6.64 -9.19
N LYS A 65 7.48 7.94 -9.08
CA LYS A 65 8.82 8.46 -9.38
C LYS A 65 9.84 7.95 -8.37
N THR A 66 11.06 7.70 -8.82
CA THR A 66 12.16 7.09 -8.03
C THR A 66 13.05 8.13 -7.33
N ASP A 67 12.59 9.38 -7.20
CA ASP A 67 13.34 10.46 -6.53
C ASP A 67 13.22 10.38 -5.00
#